data_AF-U1QR00-F1
#
_entry.id   AF-U1QR00-F1
#
_cell.length_a   1.000
_cell.length_b   1.000
_cell.length_c   1.000
_cell.angle_alpha   90.00
_cell.angle_beta   90.00
_cell.angle_gamma   90.00
#
_symmetry.space_group_name_H-M   'P 1'
#
loop_
_entity.id
_entity.type
_entity.pdbx_description
1 polymer ?
#
loop_
_entity_poly.entity_id
_entity_poly.type
_entity_poly.pdbx_seq_one_letter_code
_entity_poly.pdbx_strand_id
1 'polypeptide(L)'
;MDHDRIHSKKPTHDIERWSTGTIESVDRRNGHCVVTVGTDDRRTVELTVTFAIRDLFVSRLDIDEGESPVGEHVWYRKRGD
;
A
#
# COMPACT_ATOMS: atom_id res chain seq x y z
N MET A 1 -15.27 -4.98 -9.34
CA MET A 1 -15.00 -3.64 -8.77
C MET A 1 -13.73 -3.79 -7.98
N ASP A 2 -12.62 -3.62 -8.68
CA ASP A 2 -11.39 -4.30 -8.29
C ASP A 2 -10.42 -3.24 -7.77
N HIS A 3 -10.11 -3.30 -6.48
CA HIS A 3 -9.13 -2.43 -5.82
C HIS A 3 -7.71 -2.88 -6.12
N ASP A 4 -6.76 -1.96 -5.96
CA ASP A 4 -5.34 -2.31 -5.94
C ASP A 4 -5.02 -3.19 -4.73
N ARG A 5 -3.88 -3.86 -4.76
CA ARG A 5 -3.42 -4.73 -3.67
C ARG A 5 -2.22 -4.12 -2.98
N ILE A 6 -2.19 -4.20 -1.66
CA ILE A 6 -1.09 -3.71 -0.82
C ILE A 6 -0.92 -4.63 0.39
N HIS A 7 0.31 -5.04 0.66
CA HIS A 7 0.71 -5.87 1.78
C HIS A 7 1.86 -5.18 2.55
N SER A 8 1.82 -5.27 3.88
CA SER A 8 2.92 -4.84 4.76
C SER A 8 4.13 -5.77 4.73
N LYS A 9 3.97 -6.99 4.23
CA LYS A 9 5.01 -8.03 4.18
C LYS A 9 5.04 -8.69 2.82
N LYS A 10 6.17 -9.31 2.51
CA LYS A 10 6.38 -10.03 1.25
C LYS A 10 5.26 -11.05 1.01
N PRO A 11 4.54 -11.00 -0.13
CA PRO A 11 3.57 -12.01 -0.53
C PRO A 11 4.21 -13.39 -0.64
N THR A 12 3.42 -14.44 -0.41
CA THR A 12 3.87 -15.83 -0.51
C THR A 12 3.71 -16.45 -1.90
N HIS A 13 2.91 -15.83 -2.76
CA HIS A 13 2.57 -16.33 -4.11
C HIS A 13 2.65 -15.20 -5.15
N ASP A 14 2.94 -15.57 -6.40
CA ASP A 14 3.05 -14.68 -7.56
C ASP A 14 3.96 -13.46 -7.31
N ILE A 15 5.07 -13.65 -6.58
CA ILE A 15 5.95 -12.57 -6.08
C ILE A 15 6.42 -11.66 -7.24
N GLU A 16 6.66 -12.24 -8.41
CA GLU A 16 7.06 -11.54 -9.63
C GLU A 16 6.03 -10.53 -10.15
N ARG A 17 4.78 -10.63 -9.69
CA ARG A 17 3.68 -9.70 -10.03
C ARG A 17 3.53 -8.56 -9.03
N TRP A 18 4.41 -8.47 -8.03
CA TRP A 18 4.37 -7.42 -7.03
C TRP A 18 5.58 -6.50 -7.17
N SER A 19 5.33 -5.23 -6.94
CA SER A 19 6.35 -4.20 -6.80
C SER A 19 6.53 -3.85 -5.32
N THR A 20 7.66 -3.25 -5.00
CA THR A 20 7.95 -2.72 -3.66
C THR A 20 8.03 -1.20 -3.69
N GLY A 21 7.80 -0.58 -2.54
CA GLY A 21 8.03 0.85 -2.35
C GLY A 21 7.83 1.28 -0.92
N THR A 22 7.90 2.58 -0.69
CA THR A 22 7.76 3.21 0.63
C THR A 22 6.52 4.09 0.65
N ILE A 23 5.72 4.02 1.71
CA ILE A 23 4.54 4.86 1.84
C ILE A 23 4.97 6.32 2.03
N GLU A 24 4.45 7.21 1.19
CA GLU A 24 4.66 8.66 1.28
C GLU A 24 3.45 9.37 1.87
N SER A 25 2.23 8.93 1.54
CA SER A 25 1.00 9.48 2.12
C SER A 25 -0.12 8.45 2.16
N VAL A 26 -1.09 8.70 3.05
CA VAL A 26 -2.35 7.95 3.13
C VAL A 26 -3.50 8.94 3.23
N ASP A 27 -4.32 8.98 2.20
CA ASP A 27 -5.40 9.96 2.03
C ASP A 27 -6.75 9.28 1.82
N ARG A 28 -7.83 10.06 1.93
CA ARG A 28 -9.19 9.60 1.63
C ARG A 28 -9.71 10.33 0.40
N ARG A 29 -10.15 9.59 -0.62
CA ARG A 29 -10.75 10.15 -1.84
C ARG A 29 -11.96 9.32 -2.26
N ASN A 30 -13.09 9.97 -2.50
CA ASN A 30 -14.32 9.34 -3.02
C ASN A 30 -14.77 8.07 -2.26
N GLY A 31 -14.64 8.06 -0.92
CA GLY A 31 -15.02 6.89 -0.11
C GLY A 31 -14.02 5.73 -0.15
N HIS A 32 -12.84 5.95 -0.71
CA HIS A 32 -11.72 5.00 -0.72
C HIS A 32 -10.50 5.57 0.00
N CYS A 33 -9.61 4.67 0.38
CA CYS A 33 -8.28 5.04 0.83
C CYS A 33 -7.34 5.07 -0.37
N VAL A 34 -6.58 6.15 -0.49
CA VAL A 34 -5.51 6.28 -1.48
C VAL A 34 -4.18 6.24 -0.73
N VAL A 35 -3.32 5.29 -1.08
CA VAL A 35 -1.97 5.18 -0.55
C VAL A 35 -1.00 5.62 -1.64
N THR A 36 -0.22 6.66 -1.37
CA THR A 36 0.85 7.10 -2.25
C THR A 36 2.12 6.35 -1.87
N VAL A 37 2.70 5.63 -2.82
CA VAL A 37 3.92 4.85 -2.62
C VAL A 37 5.03 5.43 -3.49
N GLY A 38 6.11 5.87 -2.85
CA GLY A 38 7.37 6.21 -3.49
C GLY A 38 8.10 4.97 -3.95
N THR A 39 8.69 5.03 -5.13
CA THR A 39 9.46 3.94 -5.75
C THR A 39 10.93 4.34 -5.89
N ASP A 40 11.81 3.34 -6.06
CA ASP A 40 13.27 3.57 -6.09
C ASP A 40 13.72 4.52 -7.21
N ASP A 41 12.92 4.64 -8.28
CA ASP A 41 13.19 5.55 -9.40
C ASP A 41 12.66 6.98 -9.18
N ARG A 42 12.31 7.32 -7.93
CA ARG A 42 11.73 8.60 -7.50
C ARG A 42 10.39 8.93 -8.16
N ARG A 43 9.69 7.94 -8.69
CA ARG A 43 8.29 8.07 -9.10
C ARG A 43 7.37 7.72 -7.94
N THR A 44 6.15 8.23 -8.01
CA THR A 44 5.09 7.95 -7.06
C THR A 44 3.96 7.17 -7.73
N VAL A 45 3.39 6.22 -6.99
CA VAL A 45 2.30 5.36 -7.43
C VAL A 45 1.16 5.51 -6.44
N GLU A 46 0.01 5.99 -6.92
CA GLU A 46 -1.23 6.01 -6.14
C GLU A 46 -1.94 4.66 -6.23
N LEU A 47 -2.25 4.08 -5.08
CA LEU A 47 -2.99 2.83 -4.92
C LEU A 47 -4.35 3.11 -4.29
N THR A 48 -5.43 2.70 -4.96
CA THR A 48 -6.78 2.85 -4.43
C THR A 48 -7.26 1.55 -3.79
N VAL A 49 -7.44 1.57 -2.47
CA VAL A 49 -7.85 0.43 -1.66
C VAL A 49 -9.09 0.74 -0.83
N THR A 50 -9.77 -0.30 -0.34
CA THR A 50 -10.85 -0.10 0.63
C THR A 50 -10.29 0.27 2.00
N PHE A 51 -11.12 0.88 2.85
CA PHE A 51 -10.73 1.15 4.24
C PHE A 51 -10.39 -0.12 5.02
N ALA A 52 -11.14 -1.22 4.79
CA ALA A 52 -10.83 -2.51 5.43
C ALA A 52 -9.44 -3.04 5.06
N ILE A 53 -9.02 -2.88 3.79
CA ILE A 53 -7.66 -3.25 3.37
C ILE A 53 -6.63 -2.31 3.99
N ARG A 54 -6.92 -0.99 4.05
CA ARG A 54 -6.06 -0.03 4.73
C ARG A 54 -5.82 -0.42 6.20
N ASP A 55 -6.89 -0.67 6.94
CA ASP A 55 -6.79 -1.03 8.36
C ASP A 55 -6.02 -2.35 8.53
N LEU A 56 -6.27 -3.33 7.66
CA LEU A 56 -5.60 -4.63 7.71
C LEU A 56 -4.09 -4.56 7.44
N PHE A 57 -3.64 -3.78 6.46
CA PHE A 57 -2.20 -3.71 6.18
C PHE A 57 -1.49 -2.86 7.23
N VAL A 58 -2.11 -1.76 7.69
CA VAL A 58 -1.54 -0.90 8.73
C VAL A 58 -1.39 -1.67 10.03
N SER A 59 -2.37 -2.48 10.43
CA SER A 59 -2.30 -3.31 11.64
C SER A 59 -1.23 -4.41 11.59
N ARG A 60 -0.53 -4.57 10.46
CA ARG A 60 0.52 -5.58 10.24
C ARG A 60 1.88 -4.94 9.98
N LEU A 61 1.97 -3.61 10.02
CA LEU A 61 3.23 -2.87 10.02
C LEU A 61 3.91 -3.04 11.38
N ASP A 62 5.22 -2.85 11.41
CA ASP A 62 6.03 -2.93 12.63
C ASP A 62 6.14 -1.53 13.26
N ILE A 63 5.00 -0.91 13.52
CA ILE A 63 4.84 0.44 14.08
C ILE A 63 3.86 0.39 15.26
N ASP A 64 3.94 1.36 16.16
CA ASP A 64 3.03 1.42 17.31
C ASP A 64 1.60 1.77 16.89
N GLU A 65 0.62 1.40 17.72
CA GLU A 65 -0.78 1.67 17.43
C GLU A 65 -1.04 3.18 17.34
N GLY A 66 -1.59 3.62 16.21
CA GLY A 66 -1.89 5.02 15.95
C GLY A 66 -0.72 5.80 15.33
N GLU A 67 0.45 5.20 15.16
CA GLU A 67 1.53 5.81 14.40
C GLU A 67 1.22 5.93 12.91
N SER A 68 1.88 6.89 12.27
CA SER A 68 1.74 7.11 10.84
C SER A 68 2.42 5.97 10.07
N PRO A 69 1.77 5.36 9.07
CA PRO A 69 2.41 4.36 8.21
C PRO A 69 3.39 4.98 7.19
N VAL A 70 3.54 6.31 7.16
CA VAL A 70 4.48 6.99 6.25
C VAL A 70 5.91 6.62 6.61
N GLY A 71 6.70 6.26 5.60
CA GLY A 71 8.06 5.75 5.75
C GLY A 71 8.15 4.22 5.75
N GLU A 72 7.03 3.52 5.92
CA GLU A 72 7.02 2.07 5.95
C GLU A 72 7.13 1.44 4.56
N HIS A 73 7.82 0.30 4.49
CA HIS A 73 7.96 -0.47 3.27
C HIS A 73 6.76 -1.38 3.01
N VAL A 74 6.31 -1.40 1.77
CA VAL A 74 5.16 -2.21 1.34
C VAL A 74 5.40 -2.93 0.02
N TRP A 75 4.63 -4.00 -0.16
CA TRP A 75 4.49 -4.71 -1.42
C TRP A 75 3.14 -4.35 -2.02
N TYR A 76 3.13 -3.93 -3.28
CA TYR A 76 1.88 -3.55 -3.94
C TYR A 76 1.77 -4.14 -5.34
N ARG A 77 0.53 -4.18 -5.82
CA ARG A 77 0.22 -4.52 -7.21
C ARG A 77 -0.93 -3.65 -7.68
N LYS A 78 -0.71 -2.92 -8.77
CA LYS A 78 -1.78 -2.21 -9.46
C LYS A 78 -2.67 -3.17 -10.22
N ARG A 79 -3.95 -2.86 -10.28
CA ARG A 79 -4.86 -3.61 -11.14
C ARG A 79 -4.60 -3.28 -12.60
N GLY A 80 -4.43 -4.32 -13.42
CA GLY A 80 -4.36 -4.21 -14.88
C GLY A 80 -2.96 -4.11 -15.45
N ASP A 81 -1.92 -4.13 -14.60
CA ASP A 81 -0.52 -4.35 -14.95
C ASP A 81 -0.14 -5.84 -14.86
#